data_AF-A0A7S2GF28-F1
#
_entry.id   AF-A0A7S2GF28-F1
#
_cell.length_a   1.000
_cell.length_b   1.000
_cell.length_c   1.000
_cell.angle_alpha   90.00
_cell.angle_beta   90.00
_cell.angle_gamma   90.00
#
_symmetry.space_group_name_H-M   'P 1'
#
loop_
_entity.id
_entity.type
_entity.pdbx_description
1 polymer ?
#
loop_
_entity_poly.entity_id
_entity_poly.type
_entity_poly.pdbx_seq_one_letter_code
_entity_poly.pdbx_strand_id
1 'polypeptide(L)'
;AAQPPLLSDLRQDAQVERCRTFLPHTVLLKDWIDLRVGGEIALTADVKGQIEISRRGAVPASGKRAPSPKSSKVARAVREREDTGKRRVNASESTEDFIDKLPADRHTDAEADLRQAILEYLEGKGAPVTFTDLTRSPLVQQCQAAFLPAEASLKAWIDRRVGGEVETFKDESGRPAVKLRDSHKASAADAGQDREALKEQFFSTLPQDGFTPDEEQLREALLDILHNWKAKELPTLSHAGSDARVKKYRAKVLARNAAVALRDWIDRRIGGEVELFDTPGGQLAFGLRGAEEAGRKGSAARKRPAGGEPGGRAWKKGGAGGAPPDRSGDHWR
;
A
#
# COMPACT_ATOMS: atom_id res chain seq x y z
N ALA A 1 38.73 7.66 4.85
CA ALA A 1 37.56 6.78 5.03
C ALA A 1 37.70 5.68 3.99
N ALA A 2 37.47 4.42 4.35
CA ALA A 2 37.40 3.37 3.34
C ALA A 2 36.17 3.63 2.45
N GLN A 3 36.32 3.45 1.14
CA GLN A 3 35.16 3.49 0.25
C GLN A 3 34.21 2.34 0.62
N PRO A 4 32.89 2.55 0.63
CA PRO A 4 31.94 1.47 0.83
C PRO A 4 32.11 0.42 -0.28
N PRO A 5 32.03 -0.88 0.05
CA PRO A 5 32.13 -1.93 -0.96
C PRO A 5 30.97 -1.83 -1.96
N LEU A 6 31.28 -2.03 -3.24
CA LEU A 6 30.27 -2.08 -4.29
C LEU A 6 29.66 -3.49 -4.36
N LEU A 7 28.41 -3.58 -4.82
CA LEU A 7 27.77 -4.87 -5.09
C LEU A 7 28.52 -5.68 -6.17
N SER A 8 29.24 -5.01 -7.06
CA SER A 8 30.15 -5.66 -8.00
C SER A 8 31.32 -6.37 -7.31
N ASP A 9 31.78 -5.83 -6.19
CA ASP A 9 32.94 -6.36 -5.46
C ASP A 9 32.54 -7.63 -4.69
N LEU A 10 31.30 -7.71 -4.19
CA LEU A 10 30.76 -8.93 -3.59
C LEU A 10 30.76 -10.12 -4.55
N ARG A 11 30.64 -9.90 -5.87
CA ARG A 11 30.72 -11.00 -6.86
C ARG A 11 32.13 -11.59 -7.00
N GLN A 12 33.14 -10.88 -6.52
CA GLN A 12 34.52 -11.37 -6.51
C GLN A 12 34.85 -12.10 -5.20
N ASP A 13 33.98 -12.02 -4.19
CA ASP A 13 34.18 -12.69 -2.91
C ASP A 13 33.85 -14.19 -3.02
N ALA A 14 34.84 -15.03 -2.67
CA ALA A 14 34.73 -16.48 -2.78
C ALA A 14 33.73 -17.12 -1.79
N GLN A 15 33.36 -16.44 -0.70
CA GLN A 15 32.28 -16.89 0.18
C GLN A 15 30.92 -16.54 -0.41
N VAL A 16 30.76 -15.32 -0.94
CA VAL A 16 29.52 -14.89 -1.60
C VAL A 16 29.20 -15.78 -2.80
N GLU A 17 30.17 -16.10 -3.65
CA GLU A 17 29.95 -16.99 -4.80
C GLU A 17 29.64 -18.43 -4.37
N ARG A 18 30.21 -18.92 -3.26
CA ARG A 18 29.79 -20.20 -2.67
C ARG A 18 28.33 -20.16 -2.22
N CYS A 19 27.93 -19.10 -1.51
CA CYS A 19 26.54 -18.93 -1.06
C CYS A 19 25.57 -18.74 -2.23
N ARG A 20 26.03 -18.16 -3.34
CA ARG A 20 25.24 -17.95 -4.55
C ARG A 20 24.77 -19.25 -5.19
N THR A 21 25.48 -20.36 -4.99
CA THR A 21 25.04 -21.68 -5.47
C THR A 21 23.72 -22.16 -4.84
N PHE A 22 23.34 -21.61 -3.69
CA PHE A 22 22.06 -21.88 -3.04
C PHE A 22 20.91 -20.98 -3.55
N LEU A 23 21.21 -19.98 -4.37
CA LEU A 23 20.21 -19.11 -4.96
C LEU A 23 19.73 -19.72 -6.29
N PRO A 24 18.41 -19.79 -6.54
CA PRO A 24 17.90 -20.10 -7.87
C PRO A 24 18.52 -19.13 -8.89
N HIS A 25 18.91 -19.63 -10.06
CA HIS A 25 19.60 -18.83 -11.08
C HIS A 25 18.79 -17.63 -11.58
N THR A 26 17.46 -17.66 -11.38
CA THR A 26 16.53 -16.59 -11.71
C THR A 26 16.56 -15.43 -10.71
N VAL A 27 16.99 -15.66 -9.47
CA VAL A 27 17.00 -14.65 -8.42
C VAL A 27 18.30 -13.85 -8.48
N LEU A 28 18.19 -12.54 -8.73
CA LEU A 28 19.34 -11.64 -8.68
C LEU A 28 19.82 -11.45 -7.24
N LEU A 29 21.14 -11.45 -7.05
CA LEU A 29 21.75 -11.24 -5.73
C LEU A 29 21.28 -9.95 -5.05
N LYS A 30 21.06 -8.89 -5.83
CA LYS A 30 20.52 -7.61 -5.35
C LYS A 30 19.16 -7.80 -4.68
N ASP A 31 18.24 -8.49 -5.37
CA ASP A 31 16.86 -8.64 -4.92
C ASP A 31 16.78 -9.63 -3.75
N TRP A 32 17.63 -10.65 -3.75
CA TRP A 32 17.78 -11.53 -2.60
C TRP A 32 18.27 -10.77 -1.35
N ILE A 33 19.29 -9.91 -1.49
CA ILE A 33 19.78 -9.07 -0.38
C ILE A 33 18.66 -8.15 0.11
N ASP A 34 17.94 -7.46 -0.78
CA ASP A 34 16.83 -6.57 -0.40
C ASP A 34 15.69 -7.33 0.31
N LEU A 35 15.33 -8.53 -0.14
CA LEU A 35 14.22 -9.31 0.40
C LEU A 35 14.55 -10.06 1.69
N ARG A 36 15.79 -10.56 1.84
CA ARG A 36 16.17 -11.38 2.99
C ARG A 36 17.04 -10.69 4.02
N VAL A 37 17.85 -9.73 3.59
CA VAL A 37 18.84 -9.06 4.46
C VAL A 37 18.58 -7.53 4.51
N GLY A 38 17.51 -7.04 3.85
CA GLY A 38 17.20 -5.62 3.74
C GLY A 38 16.95 -4.89 5.07
N GLY A 39 16.74 -5.64 6.16
CA GLY A 39 16.70 -5.11 7.53
C GLY A 39 18.08 -4.68 8.07
N GLU A 40 19.15 -5.34 7.65
CA GLU A 40 20.52 -5.10 8.14
C GLU A 40 21.40 -4.36 7.12
N ILE A 41 21.11 -4.54 5.84
CA ILE A 41 21.87 -3.99 4.73
C ILE A 41 20.99 -3.00 3.95
N ALA A 42 21.57 -1.86 3.59
CA ALA A 42 20.98 -0.88 2.69
C ALA A 42 21.79 -0.83 1.39
N LEU A 43 21.10 -1.09 0.28
CA LEU A 43 21.62 -0.93 -1.06
C LEU A 43 21.28 0.49 -1.54
N THR A 44 22.30 1.28 -1.85
CA THR A 44 22.11 2.67 -2.31
C THR A 44 22.82 2.84 -3.64
N ALA A 45 22.15 3.42 -4.64
CA ALA A 45 22.81 3.76 -5.90
C ALA A 45 23.61 5.06 -5.73
N ASP A 46 24.87 5.06 -6.12
CA ASP A 46 25.71 6.26 -6.17
C ASP A 46 25.33 7.15 -7.37
N VAL A 47 26.01 8.29 -7.51
CA VAL A 47 25.83 9.23 -8.64
C VAL A 47 26.18 8.64 -10.00
N LYS A 48 26.88 7.50 -10.06
CA LYS A 48 27.22 6.78 -11.29
C LYS A 48 26.29 5.59 -11.54
N GLY A 49 25.29 5.35 -10.68
CA GLY A 49 24.39 4.21 -10.76
C GLY A 49 24.98 2.89 -10.27
N GLN A 50 26.15 2.93 -9.61
CA GLN A 50 26.75 1.76 -8.95
C GLN A 50 26.06 1.53 -7.60
N ILE A 51 25.77 0.27 -7.28
CA ILE A 51 25.10 -0.08 -6.03
C ILE A 51 26.14 -0.23 -4.92
N GLU A 52 26.16 0.73 -4.00
CA GLU A 52 26.93 0.69 -2.76
C GLU A 52 26.19 -0.09 -1.68
N ILE A 53 26.96 -0.84 -0.88
CA ILE A 53 26.42 -1.66 0.21
C ILE A 53 26.84 -1.04 1.53
N SER A 54 25.85 -0.72 2.35
CA SER A 54 26.07 -0.16 3.69
C SER A 54 25.25 -0.92 4.72
N ARG A 55 25.76 -1.05 5.96
CA ARG A 55 24.92 -1.55 7.06
C ARG A 55 23.88 -0.48 7.38
N ARG A 56 22.60 -0.87 7.40
CA ARG A 56 21.51 0.03 7.77
C ARG A 56 21.75 0.56 9.18
N GLY A 57 21.69 1.88 9.36
CA GLY A 57 22.00 2.54 10.64
C GLY A 57 23.48 2.91 10.85
N ALA A 58 24.39 2.51 9.95
CA ALA A 58 25.73 3.07 9.95
C ALA A 58 25.63 4.56 9.58
N VAL A 59 26.03 5.44 10.51
CA VAL A 59 26.13 6.87 10.24
C VAL A 59 27.13 7.01 9.10
N PRO A 60 26.75 7.57 7.93
CA PRO A 60 27.69 7.79 6.86
C PRO A 60 28.83 8.63 7.44
N ALA A 61 30.08 8.23 7.18
CA ALA A 61 31.26 8.96 7.60
C ALA A 61 31.30 10.30 6.84
N SER A 62 30.38 11.20 7.21
CA SER A 62 30.30 12.55 6.70
C SER A 62 31.63 13.20 7.04
N GLY A 63 32.29 13.70 6.00
CA GLY A 63 33.62 14.28 6.09
C GLY A 63 33.69 15.23 7.27
N LYS A 64 34.68 15.01 8.14
CA LYS A 64 35.03 15.90 9.26
C LYS A 64 35.13 17.33 8.72
N ARG A 65 34.07 18.11 8.89
CA ARG A 65 34.14 19.57 8.79
C ARG A 65 35.00 20.04 9.96
N ALA A 66 35.98 20.87 9.65
CA ALA A 66 36.95 21.40 10.60
C ALA A 66 36.27 22.04 11.82
N PRO A 67 36.85 21.89 13.03
CA PRO A 67 36.28 22.47 14.24
C PRO A 67 36.38 24.00 14.20
N SER A 68 35.23 24.67 14.29
CA SER A 68 35.14 26.10 14.56
C SER A 68 35.62 26.41 15.98
N PRO A 69 36.35 27.52 16.21
CA PRO A 69 36.94 27.84 17.49
C PRO A 69 35.92 28.35 18.52
N LYS A 70 36.24 28.03 19.77
CA LYS A 70 35.49 28.17 21.02
C LYS A 70 35.18 29.62 21.39
N SER A 71 34.01 29.87 21.99
CA SER A 71 33.83 30.98 22.93
C SER A 71 33.33 30.48 24.30
N SER A 72 34.18 30.77 25.30
CA SER A 72 33.87 31.19 26.68
C SER A 72 32.66 30.62 27.45
N LYS A 73 32.95 29.66 28.34
CA LYS A 73 33.09 29.89 29.81
C LYS A 73 32.04 30.78 30.49
N VAL A 74 31.09 30.15 31.21
CA VAL A 74 30.60 30.67 32.51
C VAL A 74 30.39 29.49 33.46
N ALA A 75 31.11 29.53 34.57
CA ALA A 75 31.00 28.62 35.70
C ALA A 75 29.81 29.01 36.58
N ARG A 76 29.06 28.04 37.12
CA ARG A 76 28.35 28.26 38.40
C ARG A 76 27.97 26.97 39.13
N ALA A 77 28.52 26.89 40.35
CA ALA A 77 27.96 26.35 41.58
C ALA A 77 27.53 24.88 41.66
N VAL A 78 28.44 24.13 42.26
CA VAL A 78 28.23 22.95 43.11
C VAL A 78 27.09 23.20 44.11
N ARG A 79 26.08 22.31 44.08
CA ARG A 79 25.19 22.02 45.22
C ARG A 79 25.10 20.51 45.35
N GLU A 80 25.75 20.00 46.38
CA GLU A 80 25.51 18.67 46.93
C GLU A 80 24.02 18.55 47.26
N ARG A 81 23.37 17.54 46.68
CA ARG A 81 22.03 17.12 47.06
C ARG A 81 22.03 15.61 47.20
N GLU A 82 21.53 15.20 48.34
CA GLU A 82 21.57 13.87 48.92
C GLU A 82 21.04 12.78 47.99
N ASP A 83 21.81 11.70 48.01
CA ASP A 83 21.61 10.39 47.41
C ASP A 83 20.33 9.75 47.98
N THR A 84 19.24 9.84 47.22
CA THR A 84 18.05 9.01 47.42
C THR A 84 18.11 7.90 46.39
N GLY A 85 18.41 6.68 46.88
CA GLY A 85 18.56 5.45 46.11
C GLY A 85 17.43 5.21 45.11
N LYS A 86 17.64 5.70 43.89
CA LYS A 86 16.84 5.35 42.72
C LYS A 86 17.25 3.94 42.32
N ARG A 87 16.44 2.99 42.79
CA ARG A 87 16.37 1.60 42.33
C ARG A 87 16.60 1.58 40.82
N ARG A 88 17.78 1.09 40.41
CA ARG A 88 18.19 0.89 39.02
C ARG A 88 17.14 -0.04 38.41
N VAL A 89 16.11 0.54 37.78
CA VAL A 89 15.18 -0.22 36.95
C VAL A 89 16.06 -0.78 35.84
N ASN A 90 16.09 -2.11 35.75
CA ASN A 90 16.93 -2.88 34.84
C ASN A 90 16.92 -2.24 33.45
N ALA A 91 18.08 -2.21 32.81
CA ALA A 91 18.29 -1.70 31.47
C ALA A 91 17.11 -2.14 30.59
N SER A 92 16.30 -1.17 30.17
CA SER A 92 15.20 -1.40 29.23
C SER A 92 15.80 -2.07 28.02
N GLU A 93 15.39 -3.32 27.80
CA GLU A 93 15.73 -4.05 26.60
C GLU A 93 15.41 -3.17 25.39
N SER A 94 16.38 -3.00 24.49
CA SER A 94 16.16 -2.09 23.37
C SER A 94 15.09 -2.67 22.45
N THR A 95 14.33 -1.82 21.76
CA THR A 95 13.34 -2.27 20.75
C THR A 95 13.94 -3.28 19.79
N GLU A 96 15.20 -3.08 19.42
CA GLU A 96 15.94 -3.93 18.48
C GLU A 96 16.18 -5.33 19.08
N ASP A 97 16.60 -5.41 20.35
CA ASP A 97 16.82 -6.69 21.05
C ASP A 97 15.52 -7.51 21.12
N PHE A 98 14.39 -6.86 21.38
CA PHE A 98 13.08 -7.53 21.36
C PHE A 98 12.75 -8.09 19.97
N ILE A 99 12.92 -7.29 18.92
CA ILE A 99 12.63 -7.72 17.55
C ILE A 99 13.56 -8.88 17.12
N ASP A 100 14.84 -8.84 17.50
CA ASP A 100 15.83 -9.85 17.15
C ASP A 100 15.58 -11.20 17.86
N LYS A 101 14.81 -11.21 18.96
CA LYS A 101 14.36 -12.44 19.64
C LYS A 101 13.16 -13.10 18.99
N LEU A 102 12.46 -12.43 18.07
CA LEU A 102 11.30 -12.99 17.38
C LEU A 102 11.74 -14.03 16.32
N PRO A 103 10.96 -15.10 16.08
CA PRO A 103 11.27 -16.07 15.04
C PRO A 103 11.35 -15.43 13.65
N ALA A 104 12.45 -15.62 12.93
CA ALA A 104 12.67 -14.99 11.62
C ALA A 104 11.80 -15.58 10.49
N ASP A 105 11.27 -16.78 10.69
CA ASP A 105 10.57 -17.60 9.69
C ASP A 105 9.05 -17.60 9.86
N ARG A 106 8.53 -17.11 10.99
CA ARG A 106 7.10 -17.09 11.28
C ARG A 106 6.72 -15.91 12.17
N HIS A 107 5.48 -15.47 12.02
CA HIS A 107 4.85 -14.59 13.00
C HIS A 107 4.29 -15.44 14.15
N THR A 108 4.42 -14.95 15.38
CA THR A 108 3.64 -15.50 16.51
C THR A 108 2.17 -15.11 16.34
N ASP A 109 1.26 -15.76 17.07
CA ASP A 109 -0.18 -15.44 16.95
C ASP A 109 -0.46 -13.96 17.26
N ALA A 110 0.11 -13.44 18.34
CA ALA A 110 -0.03 -12.03 18.73
C ALA A 110 0.60 -11.07 17.69
N GLU A 111 1.70 -11.48 17.05
CA GLU A 111 2.32 -10.71 15.96
C GLU A 111 1.43 -10.71 14.70
N ALA A 112 0.86 -11.86 14.35
CA ALA A 112 -0.05 -12.02 13.23
C ALA A 112 -1.34 -11.20 13.42
N ASP A 113 -1.86 -11.14 14.65
CA ASP A 113 -3.02 -10.32 15.01
C ASP A 113 -2.74 -8.82 14.82
N LEU A 114 -1.59 -8.33 15.31
CA LEU A 114 -1.18 -6.94 15.11
C LEU A 114 -1.01 -6.60 13.63
N ARG A 115 -0.35 -7.48 12.87
CA ARG A 115 -0.21 -7.35 11.42
C ARG A 115 -1.58 -7.27 10.74
N GLN A 116 -2.48 -8.19 11.04
CA GLN A 116 -3.81 -8.24 10.44
C GLN A 116 -4.62 -6.97 10.75
N ALA A 117 -4.59 -6.50 12.00
CA ALA A 117 -5.28 -5.27 12.40
C ALA A 117 -4.78 -4.03 11.64
N ILE A 118 -3.48 -3.96 11.34
CA ILE A 118 -2.90 -2.87 10.55
C ILE A 118 -3.33 -2.97 9.08
N LEU A 119 -3.29 -4.17 8.50
CA LEU A 119 -3.70 -4.39 7.11
C LEU A 119 -5.18 -4.03 6.91
N GLU A 120 -6.08 -4.53 7.75
CA GLU A 120 -7.51 -4.20 7.69
C GLU A 120 -7.77 -2.70 7.85
N TYR A 121 -7.05 -2.05 8.76
CA TYR A 121 -7.16 -0.61 8.95
C TYR A 121 -6.73 0.17 7.71
N LEU A 122 -5.61 -0.19 7.09
CA LEU A 122 -5.11 0.49 5.88
C LEU A 122 -5.98 0.19 4.65
N GLU A 123 -6.45 -1.05 4.48
CA GLU A 123 -7.39 -1.44 3.42
C GLU A 123 -8.68 -0.64 3.51
N GLY A 124 -9.24 -0.49 4.72
CA GLY A 124 -10.45 0.31 4.94
C GLY A 124 -10.29 1.80 4.65
N LYS A 125 -9.05 2.33 4.70
CA LYS A 125 -8.77 3.74 4.40
C LYS A 125 -8.51 3.99 2.91
N GLY A 126 -7.92 3.04 2.20
CA GLY A 126 -7.63 3.13 0.76
C GLY A 126 -6.67 4.26 0.37
N ALA A 127 -6.00 4.87 1.35
CA ALA A 127 -5.04 5.96 1.16
C ALA A 127 -3.95 5.87 2.23
N PRO A 128 -2.78 6.51 2.04
CA PRO A 128 -1.77 6.58 3.07
C PRO A 128 -2.30 7.25 4.34
N VAL A 129 -1.89 6.72 5.50
CA VAL A 129 -2.36 7.16 6.81
C VAL A 129 -1.17 7.57 7.67
N THR A 130 -1.33 8.61 8.49
CA THR A 130 -0.26 9.01 9.42
C THR A 130 -0.12 7.97 10.54
N PHE A 131 1.09 7.83 11.10
CA PHE A 131 1.28 6.94 12.25
C PHE A 131 0.39 7.31 13.44
N THR A 132 0.12 8.60 13.65
CA THR A 132 -0.78 9.08 14.70
C THR A 132 -2.21 8.56 14.53
N ASP A 133 -2.69 8.50 13.30
CA ASP A 133 -4.04 7.99 13.02
C ASP A 133 -4.07 6.46 13.11
N LEU A 134 -3.02 5.78 12.65
CA LEU A 134 -2.88 4.33 12.81
C LEU A 134 -2.92 3.93 14.29
N THR A 135 -2.15 4.59 15.15
CA THR A 135 -2.10 4.30 16.59
C THR A 135 -3.33 4.76 17.36
N ARG A 136 -4.28 5.47 16.74
CA ARG A 136 -5.59 5.80 17.33
C ARG A 136 -6.65 4.71 17.07
N SER A 137 -6.38 3.77 16.18
CA SER A 137 -7.28 2.65 15.93
C SER A 137 -7.37 1.74 17.16
N PRO A 138 -8.58 1.50 17.73
CA PRO A 138 -8.73 0.67 18.94
C PRO A 138 -8.17 -0.75 18.77
N LEU A 139 -8.37 -1.35 17.59
CA LEU A 139 -7.86 -2.70 17.30
C LEU A 139 -6.34 -2.73 17.22
N VAL A 140 -5.74 -1.73 16.57
CA VAL A 140 -4.27 -1.64 16.49
C VAL A 140 -3.69 -1.38 17.87
N GLN A 141 -4.29 -0.50 18.68
CA GLN A 141 -3.85 -0.26 20.06
C GLN A 141 -3.92 -1.53 20.92
N GLN A 142 -5.01 -2.29 20.82
CA GLN A 142 -5.19 -3.52 21.57
C GLN A 142 -4.12 -4.55 21.21
N CYS A 143 -3.91 -4.80 19.91
CA CYS A 143 -2.91 -5.76 19.45
C CYS A 143 -1.49 -5.27 19.75
N GLN A 144 -1.24 -3.96 19.64
CA GLN A 144 0.03 -3.34 19.98
C GLN A 144 0.36 -3.55 21.45
N ALA A 145 -0.58 -3.28 22.36
CA ALA A 145 -0.38 -3.46 23.81
C ALA A 145 -0.25 -4.94 24.21
N ALA A 146 -0.87 -5.84 23.46
CA ALA A 146 -0.78 -7.28 23.70
C ALA A 146 0.57 -7.88 23.26
N PHE A 147 1.18 -7.33 22.21
CA PHE A 147 2.36 -7.91 21.58
C PHE A 147 3.65 -7.10 21.79
N LEU A 148 3.62 -5.78 21.58
CA LEU A 148 4.80 -4.93 21.64
C LEU A 148 5.02 -4.41 23.07
N PRO A 149 6.25 -4.55 23.62
CA PRO A 149 6.65 -3.83 24.83
C PRO A 149 6.41 -2.32 24.68
N ALA A 150 6.19 -1.62 25.80
CA ALA A 150 5.93 -0.18 25.78
C ALA A 150 7.11 0.62 25.19
N GLU A 151 8.32 0.08 25.29
CA GLU A 151 9.55 0.63 24.75
C GLU A 151 9.75 0.31 23.27
N ALA A 152 9.01 -0.67 22.72
CA ALA A 152 9.14 -1.08 21.32
C ALA A 152 8.35 -0.17 20.38
N SER A 153 9.04 0.43 19.41
CA SER A 153 8.43 1.29 18.40
C SER A 153 7.66 0.48 17.36
N LEU A 154 6.36 0.76 17.21
CA LEU A 154 5.52 0.19 16.14
C LEU A 154 6.14 0.41 14.75
N LYS A 155 6.75 1.57 14.51
CA LYS A 155 7.42 1.86 13.23
C LYS A 155 8.57 0.89 12.96
N ALA A 156 9.44 0.67 13.94
CA ALA A 156 10.59 -0.21 13.80
C ALA A 156 10.17 -1.66 13.54
N TRP A 157 9.13 -2.11 14.25
CA TRP A 157 8.54 -3.43 14.02
C TRP A 157 7.94 -3.55 12.61
N ILE A 158 7.14 -2.57 12.15
CA ILE A 158 6.60 -2.57 10.77
C ILE A 158 7.73 -2.67 9.75
N ASP A 159 8.76 -1.84 9.88
CA ASP A 159 9.88 -1.79 8.91
C ASP A 159 10.64 -3.11 8.81
N ARG A 160 10.82 -3.82 9.94
CA ARG A 160 11.59 -5.08 9.99
C ARG A 160 10.76 -6.32 9.69
N ARG A 161 9.50 -6.35 10.09
CA ARG A 161 8.68 -7.58 10.10
C ARG A 161 7.59 -7.57 9.04
N VAL A 162 7.01 -6.41 8.76
CA VAL A 162 5.87 -6.24 7.84
C VAL A 162 6.24 -5.41 6.61
N GLY A 163 7.53 -5.08 6.44
CA GLY A 163 8.03 -4.18 5.39
C GLY A 163 7.77 -4.67 3.96
N GLY A 164 7.41 -5.95 3.77
CA GLY A 164 6.99 -6.49 2.47
C GLY A 164 5.57 -6.09 2.07
N GLU A 165 4.69 -5.79 3.03
CA GLU A 165 3.25 -5.53 2.81
C GLU A 165 2.85 -4.10 3.14
N VAL A 166 3.56 -3.48 4.10
CA VAL A 166 3.34 -2.11 4.53
C VAL A 166 4.61 -1.31 4.25
N GLU A 167 4.44 -0.16 3.61
CA GLU A 167 5.51 0.78 3.36
C GLU A 167 5.42 1.94 4.36
N THR A 168 6.52 2.22 5.08
CA THR A 168 6.66 3.45 5.87
C THR A 168 7.40 4.51 5.06
N PHE A 169 6.91 5.74 5.10
CA PHE A 169 7.51 6.86 4.39
C PHE A 169 7.27 8.17 5.16
N LYS A 170 7.85 9.28 4.69
CA LYS A 170 7.54 10.62 5.20
C LYS A 170 6.61 11.31 4.22
N ASP A 171 5.49 11.84 4.71
CA ASP A 171 4.57 12.62 3.88
C ASP A 171 5.18 13.97 3.45
N GLU A 172 4.43 14.76 2.68
CA GLU A 172 4.84 16.09 2.22
C GLU A 172 5.17 17.06 3.38
N SER A 173 4.63 16.79 4.58
CA SER A 173 4.88 17.54 5.81
C SER A 173 6.05 16.98 6.63
N GLY A 174 6.76 15.96 6.13
CA GLY A 174 7.85 15.28 6.82
C GLY A 174 7.41 14.37 7.98
N ARG A 175 6.11 14.13 8.15
CA ARG A 175 5.57 13.28 9.21
C ARG A 175 5.62 11.81 8.77
N PRO A 176 5.88 10.88 9.69
CA PRO A 176 5.88 9.46 9.36
C PRO A 176 4.46 9.02 9.00
N ALA A 177 4.33 8.38 7.85
CA ALA A 177 3.10 7.80 7.32
C ALA A 177 3.33 6.34 6.92
N VAL A 178 2.23 5.60 6.84
CA VAL A 178 2.15 4.22 6.40
C VAL A 178 1.15 4.11 5.27
N LYS A 179 1.43 3.24 4.31
CA LYS A 179 0.45 2.80 3.32
C LYS A 179 0.65 1.32 3.07
N LEU A 180 -0.38 0.66 2.56
CA LEU A 180 -0.17 -0.65 1.95
C LEU A 180 0.86 -0.46 0.84
N ARG A 181 1.91 -1.27 0.85
CA ARG A 181 2.80 -1.35 -0.29
C ARG A 181 1.92 -1.79 -1.44
N ASP A 182 1.87 -0.98 -2.50
CA ASP A 182 1.22 -1.39 -3.74
C ASP A 182 1.94 -2.63 -4.22
N SER A 183 1.43 -3.81 -3.84
CA SER A 183 1.89 -5.13 -4.26
C SER A 183 1.81 -5.30 -5.78
N HIS A 184 1.34 -4.26 -6.49
CA HIS A 184 1.26 -4.12 -7.93
C HIS A 184 2.33 -3.21 -8.57
N LYS A 185 3.09 -2.38 -7.84
CA LYS A 185 3.96 -1.37 -8.49
C LYS A 185 5.47 -1.57 -8.37
N ALA A 186 5.96 -2.24 -7.34
CA ALA A 186 7.41 -2.39 -7.13
C ALA A 186 8.05 -3.64 -7.80
N SER A 187 7.26 -4.52 -8.41
CA SER A 187 7.73 -5.74 -9.10
C SER A 187 6.94 -6.03 -10.39
N ALA A 188 6.43 -5.00 -11.07
CA ALA A 188 5.51 -5.20 -12.20
C ALA A 188 6.10 -5.96 -13.40
N ALA A 189 7.44 -6.03 -13.53
CA ALA A 189 8.08 -6.74 -14.64
C ALA A 189 8.30 -8.25 -14.36
N ASP A 190 8.56 -8.64 -13.11
CA ASP A 190 8.98 -10.02 -12.79
C ASP A 190 7.86 -10.79 -12.05
N ALA A 191 7.19 -10.17 -11.06
CA ALA A 191 6.01 -10.77 -10.42
C ALA A 191 4.77 -10.80 -11.33
N GLY A 192 4.78 -10.06 -12.45
CA GLY A 192 3.73 -10.12 -13.46
C GLY A 192 3.64 -11.52 -14.08
N GLN A 193 4.78 -12.12 -14.41
CA GLN A 193 4.84 -13.45 -15.02
C GLN A 193 4.38 -14.53 -14.06
N ASP A 194 4.84 -14.51 -12.80
CA ASP A 194 4.41 -15.47 -11.79
C ASP A 194 2.91 -15.36 -11.50
N ARG A 195 2.39 -14.12 -11.43
CA ARG A 195 0.96 -13.92 -11.20
C ARG A 195 0.13 -14.40 -12.38
N GLU A 196 0.55 -14.14 -13.61
CA GLU A 196 -0.13 -14.62 -14.80
C GLU A 196 -0.09 -16.15 -14.88
N ALA A 197 1.05 -16.78 -14.59
CA ALA A 197 1.18 -18.23 -14.50
C ALA A 197 0.23 -18.82 -13.43
N LEU A 198 0.11 -18.19 -12.25
CA LEU A 198 -0.84 -18.62 -11.22
C LEU A 198 -2.30 -18.45 -11.64
N LYS A 199 -2.63 -17.40 -12.43
CA LYS A 199 -3.96 -17.24 -13.02
C LYS A 199 -4.24 -18.35 -14.02
N GLU A 200 -3.31 -18.64 -14.92
CA GLU A 200 -3.45 -19.73 -15.90
C GLU A 200 -3.60 -21.09 -15.20
N GLN A 201 -2.79 -21.33 -14.18
CA GLN A 201 -2.89 -22.54 -13.37
C GLN A 201 -4.29 -22.65 -12.77
N PHE A 202 -4.82 -21.58 -12.15
CA PHE A 202 -6.17 -21.56 -11.63
C PHE A 202 -7.20 -21.92 -12.71
N PHE A 203 -7.18 -21.26 -13.87
CA PHE A 203 -8.16 -21.53 -14.92
C PHE A 203 -8.03 -22.92 -15.54
N SER A 204 -6.81 -23.48 -15.59
CA SER A 204 -6.58 -24.86 -16.07
C SER A 204 -7.18 -25.94 -15.16
N THR A 205 -7.40 -25.63 -13.88
CA THR A 205 -8.05 -26.55 -12.93
C THR A 205 -9.57 -26.57 -13.05
N LEU A 206 -10.16 -25.58 -13.73
CA LEU A 206 -11.61 -25.49 -13.91
C LEU A 206 -12.08 -26.35 -15.09
N PRO A 207 -13.30 -26.91 -15.05
CA PRO A 207 -13.87 -27.63 -16.19
C PRO A 207 -13.99 -26.72 -17.42
N GLN A 208 -13.56 -27.24 -18.59
CA GLN A 208 -13.68 -26.51 -19.86
C GLN A 208 -15.11 -26.56 -20.42
N ASP A 209 -15.82 -27.67 -20.21
CA ASP A 209 -17.13 -27.92 -20.81
C ASP A 209 -18.33 -27.42 -19.97
N GLY A 210 -18.08 -26.61 -18.94
CA GLY A 210 -19.16 -26.06 -18.13
C GLY A 210 -18.70 -25.34 -16.86
N PHE A 211 -19.69 -24.94 -16.05
CA PHE A 211 -19.49 -24.32 -14.76
C PHE A 211 -19.62 -25.34 -13.64
N THR A 212 -18.79 -25.18 -12.61
CA THR A 212 -19.07 -25.86 -11.33
C THR A 212 -20.36 -25.30 -10.70
N PRO A 213 -21.03 -26.03 -9.78
CA PRO A 213 -22.26 -25.53 -9.16
C PRO A 213 -22.08 -24.16 -8.49
N ASP A 214 -20.95 -23.89 -7.82
CA ASP A 214 -20.72 -22.59 -7.20
C ASP A 214 -20.41 -21.48 -8.24
N GLU A 215 -19.79 -21.83 -9.39
CA GLU A 215 -19.60 -20.90 -10.51
C GLU A 215 -20.93 -20.51 -11.16
N GLU A 216 -21.83 -21.48 -11.38
CA GLU A 216 -23.15 -21.23 -11.93
C GLU A 216 -23.95 -20.28 -11.02
N GLN A 217 -23.90 -20.51 -9.71
CA GLN A 217 -24.57 -19.62 -8.75
C GLN A 217 -23.96 -18.20 -8.70
N LEU A 218 -22.65 -18.06 -8.94
CA LEU A 218 -22.00 -16.76 -9.08
C LEU A 218 -22.43 -16.05 -10.37
N ARG A 219 -22.49 -16.78 -11.49
CA ARG A 219 -22.98 -16.30 -12.78
C ARG A 219 -24.42 -15.82 -12.69
N GLU A 220 -25.32 -16.65 -12.15
CA GLU A 220 -26.73 -16.29 -11.94
C GLU A 220 -26.88 -15.04 -11.09
N ALA A 221 -26.13 -14.92 -9.98
CA ALA A 221 -26.19 -13.74 -9.13
C ALA A 221 -25.78 -12.45 -9.86
N LEU A 222 -24.77 -12.52 -10.75
CA LEU A 222 -24.36 -11.38 -11.58
C LEU A 222 -25.41 -11.03 -12.63
N LEU A 223 -26.00 -12.03 -13.30
CA LEU A 223 -27.08 -11.82 -14.28
C LEU A 223 -28.35 -11.27 -13.61
N ASP A 224 -28.69 -11.74 -12.41
CA ASP A 224 -29.81 -11.22 -11.62
C ASP A 224 -29.64 -9.75 -11.29
N ILE A 225 -28.42 -9.30 -10.98
CA ILE A 225 -28.14 -7.88 -10.78
C ILE A 225 -28.44 -7.11 -12.05
N LEU A 226 -27.99 -7.59 -13.22
CA LEU A 226 -28.23 -6.94 -14.51
C LEU A 226 -29.72 -6.88 -14.87
N HIS A 227 -30.47 -7.97 -14.65
CA HIS A 227 -31.90 -8.03 -14.92
C HIS A 227 -32.73 -7.11 -14.02
N ASN A 228 -32.33 -6.97 -12.75
CA ASN A 228 -33.04 -6.16 -11.78
C ASN A 228 -32.53 -4.71 -11.69
N TRP A 229 -31.52 -4.35 -12.49
CA TRP A 229 -30.93 -3.03 -12.45
C TRP A 229 -31.84 -1.98 -13.09
N LYS A 230 -32.29 -1.01 -12.30
CA LYS A 230 -33.23 0.04 -12.74
C LYS A 230 -32.59 1.39 -13.02
N ALA A 231 -31.33 1.57 -12.62
CA ALA A 231 -30.64 2.83 -12.86
C ALA A 231 -30.24 2.95 -14.34
N LYS A 232 -30.12 4.19 -14.81
CA LYS A 232 -29.77 4.50 -16.19
C LYS A 232 -28.32 4.09 -16.53
N GLU A 233 -27.43 4.17 -15.55
CA GLU A 233 -26.02 3.78 -15.68
C GLU A 233 -25.87 2.29 -15.40
N LEU A 234 -24.91 1.62 -16.05
CA LEU A 234 -24.62 0.21 -15.81
C LEU A 234 -24.12 -0.03 -14.38
N PRO A 235 -24.43 -1.17 -13.75
CA PRO A 235 -23.89 -1.50 -12.43
C PRO A 235 -22.37 -1.64 -12.50
N THR A 236 -21.70 -1.21 -11.43
CA THR A 236 -20.24 -1.36 -11.28
C THR A 236 -19.88 -2.62 -10.50
N LEU A 237 -18.64 -3.11 -10.66
CA LEU A 237 -18.16 -4.25 -9.88
C LEU A 237 -18.24 -4.00 -8.36
N SER A 238 -18.20 -2.74 -7.91
CA SER A 238 -18.43 -2.38 -6.51
C SER A 238 -19.88 -2.62 -6.06
N HIS A 239 -20.85 -2.36 -6.94
CA HIS A 239 -22.27 -2.68 -6.68
C HIS A 239 -22.45 -4.19 -6.56
N ALA A 240 -21.87 -4.96 -7.50
CA ALA A 240 -21.89 -6.43 -7.42
C ALA A 240 -21.18 -6.97 -6.17
N GLY A 241 -20.05 -6.38 -5.77
CA GLY A 241 -19.33 -6.78 -4.56
C GLY A 241 -20.10 -6.54 -3.25
N SER A 242 -21.09 -5.64 -3.27
CA SER A 242 -21.98 -5.37 -2.14
C SER A 242 -23.16 -6.34 -2.07
N ASP A 243 -23.45 -7.07 -3.14
CA ASP A 243 -24.51 -8.08 -3.16
C ASP A 243 -24.10 -9.33 -2.34
N ALA A 244 -25.01 -9.78 -1.47
CA ALA A 244 -24.72 -10.87 -0.55
C ALA A 244 -24.52 -12.22 -1.26
N ARG A 245 -25.22 -12.48 -2.37
CA ARG A 245 -25.08 -13.72 -3.16
C ARG A 245 -23.75 -13.71 -3.89
N VAL A 246 -23.42 -12.61 -4.57
CA VAL A 246 -22.12 -12.45 -5.24
C VAL A 246 -20.98 -12.63 -4.23
N LYS A 247 -21.04 -11.97 -3.06
CA LYS A 247 -20.01 -12.12 -2.01
C LYS A 247 -19.86 -13.57 -1.54
N LYS A 248 -20.98 -14.27 -1.32
CA LYS A 248 -21.00 -15.68 -0.88
C LYS A 248 -20.34 -16.60 -1.91
N TYR A 249 -20.76 -16.55 -3.17
CA TYR A 249 -20.25 -17.47 -4.20
C TYR A 249 -18.87 -17.06 -4.70
N ARG A 250 -18.55 -15.75 -4.72
CA ARG A 250 -17.20 -15.26 -4.98
C ARG A 250 -16.18 -15.87 -4.03
N ALA A 251 -16.48 -15.96 -2.73
CA ALA A 251 -15.54 -16.52 -1.76
C ALA A 251 -15.28 -18.03 -1.97
N LYS A 252 -16.22 -18.74 -2.60
CA LYS A 252 -16.09 -20.16 -2.92
C LYS A 252 -15.37 -20.40 -4.25
N VAL A 253 -15.73 -19.63 -5.29
CA VAL A 253 -15.15 -19.74 -6.63
C VAL A 253 -13.75 -19.15 -6.67
N LEU A 254 -13.58 -17.97 -6.07
CA LEU A 254 -12.33 -17.22 -5.98
C LEU A 254 -11.84 -17.27 -4.54
N ALA A 255 -11.23 -18.40 -4.17
CA ALA A 255 -10.59 -18.56 -2.87
C ALA A 255 -9.70 -17.34 -2.55
N ARG A 256 -9.59 -16.95 -1.27
CA ARG A 256 -8.84 -15.76 -0.86
C ARG A 256 -7.38 -15.73 -1.35
N ASN A 257 -6.81 -16.91 -1.60
CA ASN A 257 -5.43 -17.09 -2.06
C ASN A 257 -5.32 -17.25 -3.59
N ALA A 258 -6.44 -17.20 -4.33
CA ALA A 258 -6.42 -17.27 -5.78
C ALA A 258 -5.86 -15.98 -6.37
N ALA A 259 -4.95 -16.11 -7.34
CA ALA A 259 -4.36 -14.96 -8.06
C ALA A 259 -5.36 -14.23 -8.98
N VAL A 260 -6.56 -14.80 -9.17
CA VAL A 260 -7.60 -14.38 -10.11
C VAL A 260 -8.58 -13.42 -9.44
N ALA A 261 -8.72 -12.23 -10.02
CA ALA A 261 -9.73 -11.26 -9.59
C ALA A 261 -11.11 -11.58 -10.20
N LEU A 262 -12.18 -11.03 -9.61
CA LEU A 262 -13.54 -11.18 -10.16
C LEU A 262 -13.63 -10.68 -11.61
N ARG A 263 -12.91 -9.59 -11.93
CA ARG A 263 -12.76 -9.08 -13.30
C ARG A 263 -12.27 -10.15 -14.27
N ASP A 264 -11.15 -10.79 -13.93
CA ASP A 264 -10.51 -11.81 -14.78
C ASP A 264 -11.43 -13.03 -14.95
N TRP A 265 -12.12 -13.42 -13.88
CA TRP A 265 -13.09 -14.52 -13.93
C TRP A 265 -14.28 -14.20 -14.83
N ILE A 266 -14.87 -13.00 -14.72
CA ILE A 266 -15.98 -12.57 -15.58
C ILE A 266 -15.57 -12.65 -17.04
N ASP A 267 -14.43 -12.05 -17.40
CA ASP A 267 -13.94 -11.97 -18.77
C ASP A 267 -13.69 -13.37 -19.37
N ARG A 268 -13.04 -14.27 -18.61
CA ARG A 268 -12.71 -15.61 -19.12
C ARG A 268 -13.86 -16.61 -19.11
N ARG A 269 -14.74 -16.55 -18.10
CA ARG A 269 -15.72 -17.60 -17.85
C ARG A 269 -17.11 -17.24 -18.38
N ILE A 270 -17.50 -15.97 -18.29
CA ILE A 270 -18.81 -15.49 -18.74
C ILE A 270 -18.70 -14.30 -19.72
N GLY A 271 -17.54 -14.07 -20.32
CA GLY A 271 -17.31 -13.02 -21.33
C GLY A 271 -18.15 -13.17 -22.60
N GLY A 272 -18.75 -14.35 -22.81
CA GLY A 272 -19.76 -14.58 -23.84
C GLY A 272 -21.10 -13.88 -23.57
N GLU A 273 -21.41 -13.62 -22.29
CA GLU A 273 -22.72 -13.12 -21.83
C GLU A 273 -22.62 -11.73 -21.21
N VAL A 274 -21.52 -11.45 -20.52
CA VAL A 274 -21.27 -10.21 -19.79
C VAL A 274 -20.00 -9.55 -20.32
N GLU A 275 -20.08 -8.25 -20.61
CA GLU A 275 -18.95 -7.42 -20.98
C GLU A 275 -18.63 -6.40 -19.87
N LEU A 276 -17.34 -6.07 -19.74
CA LEU A 276 -16.83 -5.09 -18.78
C LEU A 276 -16.47 -3.79 -19.49
N PHE A 277 -16.78 -2.65 -18.87
CA PHE A 277 -16.59 -1.32 -19.46
C PHE A 277 -15.87 -0.40 -18.47
N ASP A 278 -14.92 0.39 -18.97
CA ASP A 278 -14.34 1.48 -18.19
C ASP A 278 -15.31 2.67 -18.13
N THR A 279 -15.72 3.04 -16.92
CA THR A 279 -16.50 4.26 -16.71
C THR A 279 -15.59 5.50 -16.72
N PRO A 280 -16.12 6.70 -17.01
CA PRO A 280 -15.34 7.94 -16.89
C PRO A 280 -14.74 8.19 -15.50
N GLY A 281 -15.29 7.56 -14.46
CA GLY A 281 -14.76 7.62 -13.09
C GLY A 281 -13.65 6.60 -12.78
N GLY A 282 -13.16 5.85 -13.77
CA GLY A 282 -12.13 4.82 -13.59
C GLY A 282 -12.62 3.56 -12.86
N GLN A 283 -13.94 3.43 -12.64
CA GLN A 283 -14.55 2.21 -12.13
C GLN A 283 -14.91 1.27 -13.29
N LEU A 284 -14.87 -0.04 -13.04
CA LEU A 284 -15.35 -1.04 -14.00
C LEU A 284 -16.85 -1.25 -13.84
N ALA A 285 -17.60 -0.89 -14.88
CA ALA A 285 -19.00 -1.27 -15.08
C ALA A 285 -19.09 -2.62 -15.79
N PHE A 286 -20.23 -3.29 -15.66
CA PHE A 286 -20.52 -4.51 -16.39
C PHE A 286 -21.95 -4.51 -16.93
N GLY A 287 -22.16 -5.16 -18.07
CA GLY A 287 -23.45 -5.21 -18.76
C GLY A 287 -23.59 -6.48 -19.58
N LEU A 288 -24.82 -6.78 -20.03
CA LEU A 288 -25.02 -7.84 -21.01
C LEU A 288 -24.24 -7.51 -22.29
N ARG A 289 -23.69 -8.54 -22.93
CA ARG A 289 -22.92 -8.41 -24.16
C ARG A 289 -23.71 -7.64 -25.23
N GLY A 290 -23.10 -6.59 -25.78
CA GLY A 290 -23.74 -5.69 -26.76
C GLY A 290 -24.64 -4.59 -26.17
N ALA A 291 -24.79 -4.50 -24.84
CA ALA A 291 -25.60 -3.44 -24.21
C ALA A 291 -25.02 -2.02 -24.45
N GLU A 292 -23.70 -1.87 -24.59
CA GLU A 292 -23.07 -0.57 -24.85
C GLU A 292 -23.49 0.02 -26.21
N GLU A 293 -23.65 -0.83 -27.23
CA GLU A 293 -24.10 -0.37 -28.55
C GLU A 293 -25.53 0.19 -28.51
N ALA A 294 -26.40 -0.42 -27.70
CA ALA A 294 -27.77 0.06 -27.50
C ALA A 294 -27.77 1.44 -26.81
N GLY A 295 -26.89 1.65 -25.82
CA GLY A 295 -26.74 2.91 -25.10
C GLY A 295 -26.15 4.05 -25.95
N ARG A 296 -25.15 3.76 -26.80
CA ARG A 296 -24.55 4.75 -27.72
C ARG A 296 -25.52 5.18 -28.83
N LYS A 297 -26.31 4.25 -29.39
CA LYS A 297 -27.31 4.58 -30.43
C LYS A 297 -28.45 5.45 -29.90
N GLY A 298 -28.83 5.30 -28.62
CA GLY A 298 -29.88 6.12 -27.99
C GLY A 298 -29.48 7.57 -27.67
N SER A 299 -28.18 7.85 -27.52
CA SER A 299 -27.67 9.18 -27.15
C SER A 299 -27.29 10.05 -28.36
N ALA A 300 -26.94 9.43 -29.50
CA ALA A 300 -26.62 10.17 -30.73
C ALA A 300 -27.85 10.72 -31.48
N ALA A 301 -29.05 10.13 -31.29
CA ALA A 301 -30.26 10.48 -32.06
C ALA A 301 -31.06 11.69 -31.52
N ARG A 302 -30.64 12.33 -30.42
CA ARG A 302 -31.27 13.56 -29.89
C ARG A 302 -30.51 14.85 -30.22
N LYS A 303 -29.74 14.85 -31.32
CA LYS A 303 -29.27 16.10 -31.93
C LYS A 303 -30.50 16.78 -32.55
N ARG A 304 -31.13 17.66 -31.77
CA ARG A 304 -32.28 18.49 -32.20
C ARG A 304 -31.92 19.12 -33.56
N PRO A 305 -32.82 19.09 -34.55
CA PRO A 305 -32.58 19.78 -35.81
C PRO A 305 -32.31 21.26 -35.50
N ALA A 306 -31.19 21.74 -36.00
CA ALA A 306 -30.79 23.14 -35.93
C ALA A 306 -31.83 23.98 -36.69
N GLY A 307 -32.74 24.60 -35.95
CA GLY A 307 -33.72 25.55 -36.45
C GLY A 307 -34.07 26.51 -35.33
N GLY A 308 -33.30 27.58 -35.19
CA GLY A 308 -33.44 28.55 -34.11
C GLY A 308 -32.42 29.68 -34.22
N GLU A 309 -32.80 30.68 -34.99
CA GLU A 309 -32.18 31.98 -35.28
C GLU A 309 -31.54 32.71 -34.07
N PRO A 310 -30.41 33.43 -34.25
CA PRO A 310 -29.71 34.13 -33.18
C PRO A 310 -30.37 35.49 -32.86
N GLY A 311 -31.29 35.51 -31.90
CA GLY A 311 -31.82 36.75 -31.31
C GLY A 311 -30.86 37.31 -30.26
N GLY A 312 -30.11 38.34 -30.63
CA GLY A 312 -29.18 39.05 -29.74
C GLY A 312 -29.83 39.58 -28.46
N ARG A 313 -29.15 39.40 -27.33
CA ARG A 313 -29.42 40.18 -26.11
C ARG A 313 -28.15 40.81 -25.58
N ALA A 314 -28.23 42.14 -25.54
CA ALA A 314 -27.26 43.10 -25.08
C ALA A 314 -26.70 42.77 -23.68
N TRP A 315 -25.37 42.79 -23.59
CA TRP A 315 -24.63 42.84 -22.34
C TRP A 315 -24.75 44.24 -21.73
N LYS A 316 -25.61 44.41 -20.72
CA LYS A 316 -25.65 45.64 -19.91
C LYS A 316 -24.49 45.65 -18.91
N LYS A 317 -23.63 46.64 -19.08
CA LYS A 317 -22.50 47.04 -18.23
C LYS A 317 -23.03 47.90 -17.07
N GLY A 318 -22.60 47.60 -15.84
CA GLY A 318 -22.83 48.40 -14.62
C GLY A 318 -23.21 47.50 -13.45
N GLY A 319 -22.63 47.60 -12.25
CA GLY A 319 -21.63 48.49 -11.69
C GLY A 319 -21.36 48.06 -10.24
N ALA A 320 -20.42 48.77 -9.60
CA ALA A 320 -20.21 48.90 -8.14
C ALA A 320 -20.17 47.61 -7.30
N GLY A 321 -19.04 47.24 -6.69
CA GLY A 321 -18.45 48.01 -5.59
C GLY A 321 -18.96 47.43 -4.27
N GLY A 322 -18.24 46.45 -3.71
CA GLY A 322 -18.54 45.86 -2.40
C GLY A 322 -17.26 45.29 -1.80
N ALA A 323 -16.64 46.09 -0.93
CA ALA A 323 -15.49 45.69 -0.13
C ALA A 323 -15.89 44.59 0.87
N PRO A 324 -15.02 43.60 1.15
CA PRO A 324 -15.25 42.66 2.24
C PRO A 324 -14.97 43.34 3.59
N PRO A 325 -15.80 43.11 4.64
CA PRO A 325 -15.50 43.60 5.96
C PRO A 325 -14.36 42.80 6.60
N ASP A 326 -13.41 43.56 7.10
CA ASP A 326 -12.39 43.21 8.08
C ASP A 326 -13.03 42.52 9.30
N ARG A 327 -12.60 41.30 9.61
CA ARG A 327 -12.95 40.56 10.84
C ARG A 327 -11.72 40.49 11.71
N SER A 328 -11.44 41.62 12.35
CA SER A 328 -10.53 41.76 13.48
C SER A 328 -11.36 41.83 14.77
N GLY A 329 -10.94 41.08 15.79
CA GLY A 329 -11.49 41.07 17.15
C GLY A 329 -12.23 39.77 17.50
N ASP A 330 -12.10 39.18 18.68
CA ASP A 330 -11.39 39.60 19.89
C ASP A 330 -11.46 38.45 20.91
N HIS A 331 -10.54 38.47 21.87
CA HIS A 331 -10.69 38.10 23.28
C HIS A 331 -11.66 36.98 23.69
N TRP A 332 -11.12 35.92 24.30
CA TRP A 332 -11.66 35.41 25.58
C TRP A 332 -10.53 35.06 26.55
N ARG A 333 -10.76 35.47 27.80
CA ARG A 333 -9.98 35.24 29.02
C ARG A 333 -10.05 33.79 29.48
#